data_AF-B3E3J3-F1
#
_entry.id   AF-B3E3J3-F1
#
_cell.length_a   1.000
_cell.length_b   1.000
_cell.length_c   1.000
_cell.angle_alpha   90.00
_cell.angle_beta   90.00
_cell.angle_gamma   90.00
#
_symmetry.space_group_name_H-M   'P 1'
#
loop_
_entity.id
_entity.type
_entity.pdbx_description
1 polymer ?
#
loop_
_entity_poly.entity_id
_entity_poly.type
_entity_poly.pdbx_seq_one_letter_code
_entity_poly.pdbx_strand_id
1 'polypeptide(L)' 'MLNKIRNRKGFTLIELLIVVAIIGILAAVAIPQFTTYRIKGYNSNATSDLRNLKTVLESVFADRQGYPGS' A
#
# COMPACT_ATOMS: atom_id res chain seq x y z
N MET A 1 17.52 37.12 -44.47
CA MET A 1 16.69 36.22 -43.64
C MET A 1 17.55 35.72 -42.49
N LEU A 2 17.34 36.22 -41.27
CA LEU A 2 18.14 35.83 -40.10
C LEU A 2 17.59 34.53 -39.50
N ASN A 3 18.36 33.45 -39.65
CA ASN A 3 18.01 32.13 -39.12
C ASN A 3 18.39 32.07 -37.63
N LYS A 4 17.38 32.19 -36.75
CA LYS A 4 17.57 32.17 -35.29
C LYS A 4 17.89 30.73 -34.86
N ILE A 5 19.16 30.44 -34.56
CA ILE A 5 19.58 29.16 -33.97
C ILE A 5 18.83 29.02 -32.64
N ARG A 6 17.87 28.09 -32.60
CA ARG A 6 17.16 27.72 -31.37
C ARG A 6 18.15 27.04 -30.43
N ASN A 7 18.55 27.75 -29.38
CA ASN A 7 19.40 27.24 -28.32
C ASN A 7 18.67 26.08 -27.61
N ARG A 8 18.97 24.83 -27.96
CA ARG A 8 18.41 23.66 -27.28
C ARG A 8 19.12 23.55 -25.92
N LYS A 9 18.47 24.01 -24.86
CA LYS A 9 18.91 23.78 -23.49
C LYS A 9 18.76 22.28 -23.18
N GLY A 10 19.88 21.57 -23.09
CA GLY A 10 19.93 20.22 -22.53
C GLY A 10 19.84 20.25 -21.00
N PHE A 11 19.50 19.11 -20.40
CA PHE A 11 19.46 18.94 -18.95
C PHE A 11 20.87 18.66 -18.40
N THR A 12 21.15 19.10 -17.17
CA THR A 12 22.45 18.92 -16.53
C THR A 12 22.51 17.60 -15.75
N LEU A 13 23.72 17.04 -15.62
CA LEU A 13 23.94 15.85 -14.79
C LEU A 13 23.64 16.12 -13.31
N ILE A 14 23.86 17.35 -12.84
CA ILE A 14 23.57 17.79 -11.47
C ILE A 14 22.07 17.71 -11.19
N GLU A 15 21.24 18.17 -12.12
CA GLU A 15 19.79 18.07 -11.95
C GLU A 15 19.34 16.60 -11.88
N LEU A 16 19.94 15.68 -12.66
CA LEU A 16 19.59 14.25 -12.56
C LEU A 16 20.01 13.66 -11.22
N LEU A 17 21.19 14.05 -10.73
CA LEU A 17 21.75 13.53 -9.48
C LEU A 17 20.85 13.90 -8.29
N ILE A 18 20.36 15.15 -8.24
CA ILE A 18 19.43 15.60 -7.21
C ILE A 18 18.11 14.83 -7.29
N VAL A 19 17.57 14.61 -8.49
CA VAL A 19 16.31 13.86 -8.68
C VAL A 19 16.45 12.42 -8.18
N VAL A 20 17.53 11.73 -8.54
CA VAL A 20 17.77 10.34 -8.09
C VAL A 20 18.00 10.28 -6.58
N ALA A 21 18.69 11.28 -6.00
CA ALA A 21 18.87 11.36 -4.55
C ALA A 21 17.53 11.50 -3.81
N ILE A 22 16.64 12.38 -4.28
CA ILE A 22 15.30 12.56 -3.68
C ILE A 22 14.47 11.27 -3.82
N ILE A 23 14.44 10.66 -5.01
CA ILE A 23 13.72 9.40 -5.23
C ILE A 23 14.28 8.28 -4.34
N GLY A 24 15.60 8.21 -4.15
CA GLY A 24 16.26 7.25 -3.28
C GLY A 24 15.83 7.38 -1.81
N ILE A 25 15.78 8.60 -1.29
CA ILE A 25 15.32 8.87 0.08
C ILE A 25 13.85 8.48 0.24
N LEU A 26 12.99 8.88 -0.71
CA LEU A 26 11.57 8.54 -0.68
C LEU A 26 11.34 7.03 -0.76
N ALA A 27 12.05 6.33 -1.64
CA ALA A 27 11.94 4.89 -1.81
C ALA A 27 12.41 4.12 -0.55
N ALA A 28 13.49 4.58 0.08
CA ALA A 28 14.01 3.95 1.30
C ALA A 28 12.99 3.94 2.45
N VAL A 29 12.17 4.99 2.57
CA VAL A 29 11.10 5.06 3.58
C VAL A 29 9.80 4.39 3.10
N ALA A 30 9.43 4.60 1.83
CA ALA A 30 8.15 4.16 1.31
C ALA A 30 8.03 2.62 1.20
N ILE A 31 9.11 1.92 0.81
CA ILE A 31 9.09 0.47 0.62
C ILE A 31 8.78 -0.31 1.92
N PRO A 32 9.48 -0.10 3.05
CA PRO A 32 9.17 -0.80 4.29
C PRO A 32 7.79 -0.39 4.82
N GLN A 33 7.44 0.91 4.76
CA GLN A 33 6.13 1.40 5.21
C GLN A 33 4.98 0.76 4.43
N PHE A 34 5.09 0.67 3.11
CA PHE A 34 4.07 0.04 2.27
C PHE A 34 3.91 -1.45 2.57
N THR A 35 5.01 -2.14 2.84
CA THR A 35 4.99 -3.56 3.23
C THR A 35 4.24 -3.77 4.55
N THR A 36 4.57 -2.97 5.58
CA THR A 36 3.86 -3.00 6.86
C THR A 36 2.38 -2.65 6.71
N TYR A 37 2.06 -1.64 5.90
CA TYR A 37 0.68 -1.24 5.63
C TYR A 37 -0.14 -2.37 5.00
N ARG A 38 0.42 -3.07 4.02
CA ARG A 38 -0.22 -4.25 3.41
C ARG A 38 -0.48 -5.35 4.43
N ILE A 39 0.52 -5.71 5.24
CA ILE A 39 0.37 -6.74 6.29
C ILE A 39 -0.73 -6.34 7.28
N LYS A 40 -0.76 -5.08 7.72
CA LYS A 40 -1.81 -4.57 8.59
C LYS A 40 -3.19 -4.67 7.94
N GLY A 41 -3.30 -4.38 6.64
CA GLY A 41 -4.52 -4.56 5.86
C GLY A 41 -5.00 -6.01 5.84
N TYR A 42 -4.10 -6.96 5.54
CA TYR A 42 -4.42 -8.39 5.57
C TYR A 42 -4.88 -8.85 6.96
N ASN A 43 -4.16 -8.46 8.03
CA ASN A 43 -4.51 -8.82 9.40
C ASN A 43 -5.84 -8.20 9.83
N SER A 44 -6.12 -6.95 9.43
CA SER A 44 -7.40 -6.29 9.69
C SER A 44 -8.55 -7.02 9.02
N ASN A 45 -8.38 -7.45 7.77
CA ASN A 45 -9.38 -8.22 7.03
C ASN A 45 -9.61 -9.59 7.68
N ALA A 46 -8.54 -10.33 7.99
CA ALA A 46 -8.64 -11.62 8.66
C ALA A 46 -9.33 -11.51 10.03
N THR A 47 -9.00 -10.47 10.81
CA THR A 47 -9.64 -10.23 12.12
C THR A 47 -11.13 -9.91 11.97
N SER A 48 -11.49 -9.14 10.94
CA SER A 48 -12.89 -8.80 10.66
C SER A 48 -13.69 -10.04 10.24
N ASP A 49 -13.09 -10.90 9.43
CA ASP A 49 -13.69 -12.16 9.00
C ASP A 49 -13.92 -13.12 10.18
N LEU A 50 -12.90 -13.30 11.04
CA LEU A 50 -13.05 -14.10 12.26
C LEU A 50 -14.14 -13.57 13.20
N ARG A 51 -14.25 -12.24 13.34
CA ARG A 51 -15.32 -11.62 14.12
C ARG A 51 -16.69 -11.90 13.51
N ASN A 52 -16.81 -11.79 12.20
CA ASN A 52 -18.05 -12.09 11.49
C ASN A 52 -18.47 -13.55 11.67
N LEU A 53 -17.52 -14.49 11.46
CA LEU A 53 -17.76 -15.92 11.68
C LEU A 53 -18.19 -16.21 13.12
N LYS A 54 -17.52 -15.61 14.11
CA LYS A 54 -17.90 -15.72 15.51
C LYS A 54 -19.35 -15.27 15.74
N THR A 55 -19.73 -14.09 15.22
CA THR A 55 -21.10 -13.57 15.35
C THR A 55 -22.12 -14.51 14.72
N VAL A 56 -21.82 -15.09 13.54
CA VAL A 56 -22.69 -16.09 12.90
C VAL A 56 -22.82 -17.34 13.76
N LEU A 57 -21.71 -17.86 14.29
CA LEU A 57 -21.74 -19.04 15.16
C LEU A 57 -22.54 -18.81 16.44
N GLU A 58 -22.36 -17.65 17.08
CA GLU A 58 -23.13 -17.27 18.27
C GLU A 58 -24.63 -17.13 17.96
N SER A 59 -24.99 -16.57 16.79
CA SER A 59 -26.38 -16.52 16.33
C SER A 59 -26.97 -17.92 16.14
N VAL A 60 -26.26 -18.83 15.46
CA VAL A 60 -26.73 -20.21 15.26
C VAL A 60 -26.87 -20.94 16.59
N PHE A 61 -25.93 -20.76 17.50
CA PHE A 61 -26.00 -21.36 18.83
C PHE A 61 -27.18 -20.83 19.64
N ALA A 62 -27.47 -19.52 19.58
CA ALA A 62 -28.63 -18.93 20.23
C ALA A 62 -29.95 -19.51 19.68
N ASP A 63 -30.03 -19.77 18.37
CA ASP A 63 -31.22 -20.31 17.73
C ASP A 63 -31.41 -21.81 17.94
N ARG A 64 -30.32 -22.60 17.88
CA ARG A 64 -30.36 -24.07 17.83
C ARG A 64 -29.84 -24.76 19.10
N GLN A 65 -29.39 -24.01 20.09
CA GLN A 65 -28.73 -24.50 21.32
C GLN A 65 -27.53 -25.45 21.05
N GLY A 66 -26.91 -25.33 19.87
CA GLY A 66 -25.82 -26.18 19.41
C GLY A 66 -25.06 -25.52 18.27
N TYR A 67 -23.79 -25.91 18.08
CA TYR A 67 -22.96 -25.37 17.00
C TYR A 67 -23.25 -26.10 15.68
N PRO A 68 -22.97 -25.48 14.52
CA PRO A 68 -23.12 -26.17 13.24
C PRO A 68 -22.22 -27.42 13.19
N GLY A 69 -22.83 -28.60 13.07
CA GLY A 69 -22.11 -29.88 12.92
C GLY A 69 -21.85 -30.66 14.21
N SER A 70 -22.37 -30.22 15.37
CA SER A 70 -22.53 -31.06 16.56
C SER A 70 -23.84 -31.85 16.53
#